data_AF-A0A438N4W7-F1
#
_entry.id   AF-A0A438N4W7-F1
#
_cell.length_a   1.000
_cell.length_b   1.000
_cell.length_c   1.000
_cell.angle_alpha   90.00
_cell.angle_beta   90.00
_cell.angle_gamma   90.00
#
_symmetry.space_group_name_H-M   'P 1'
#
loop_
_entity.id
_entity.type
_entity.pdbx_description
1 polymer ?
#
loop_
_entity_poly.entity_id
_entity_poly.type
_entity_poly.pdbx_seq_one_letter_code
_entity_poly.pdbx_strand_id
1 'polypeptide(L)'
;MTPRLRSFVCSQRRLKLPCPPGQVSSCRNLTSSCHLRAPSTKQNKYLQLTNRTLIRLVGVDAANFLHNIIPAKILGTGSTRPIYTAFLSAHGRILNDVFIYPPAEANGEEWYLEVDSESAGELLKHLRKHKLRAKFKLEKVDSQETGVFFAWPGCVKDLQVDGRLNEAGRTGGTDPRPGMGTRWLDVPESKSDFVTQLKDTGFTQTSLQDYTVHRMTHGFAEGQTELPTAGSLPQESNIDFFGGIDFFKGCYLGQELTIRTHHTGVVRKRILPVQLYQPNSKPPPDQALPEYLPNEDHSLPVPPPQSNISKLNARGRGRSSGKYLSGVGNIGLALCRLEMMTDIQLTAERTNYDPAGEYQVQWEISGGEEGQETEKREVFVRPFVPKWLRDGVEQSLRRKEKKARPKPVVAEEEEEGDEYEEVEEDDKSPQSAMHVR
;
A
#
# COMPACT_ATOMS: atom_id res chain seq x y z
N MET A 1 -47.37 30.61 0.05
CA MET A 1 -46.92 31.83 0.76
C MET A 1 -45.57 31.54 1.40
N THR A 2 -44.52 32.13 0.85
CA THR A 2 -43.11 31.99 1.26
C THR A 2 -42.70 33.21 2.10
N PRO A 3 -41.85 33.07 3.13
CA PRO A 3 -41.11 34.21 3.68
C PRO A 3 -39.64 34.15 3.26
N ARG A 4 -39.17 35.27 2.70
CA ARG A 4 -37.80 35.53 2.25
C ARG A 4 -36.92 36.01 3.41
N LEU A 5 -35.69 35.50 3.48
CA LEU A 5 -34.59 36.02 4.29
C LEU A 5 -33.99 37.29 3.64
N ARG A 6 -33.66 38.30 4.46
CA ARG A 6 -32.76 39.41 4.09
C ARG A 6 -31.74 39.71 5.19
N SER A 7 -30.58 40.12 4.69
CA SER A 7 -29.25 40.33 5.29
C SER A 7 -29.14 41.55 6.21
N PHE A 8 -28.30 41.44 7.25
CA PHE A 8 -27.78 42.57 8.03
C PHE A 8 -26.32 42.87 7.65
N VAL A 9 -26.08 44.13 7.26
CA VAL A 9 -24.78 44.77 7.05
C VAL A 9 -24.57 45.73 8.23
N CYS A 10 -23.41 45.70 8.89
CA CYS A 10 -23.05 46.68 9.90
C CYS A 10 -21.92 47.60 9.39
N SER A 11 -22.16 48.90 9.47
CA SER A 11 -21.32 49.98 8.94
C SER A 11 -21.06 51.04 10.02
N GLN A 12 -19.84 51.15 10.53
CA GLN A 12 -19.33 52.36 11.24
C GLN A 12 -17.81 52.42 11.02
N ARG A 13 -17.31 53.26 10.10
CA ARG A 13 -16.93 54.69 10.18
C ARG A 13 -15.60 54.98 10.90
N ARG A 14 -14.76 55.67 10.13
CA ARG A 14 -13.40 56.16 10.36
C ARG A 14 -13.36 57.33 11.35
N LEU A 15 -12.25 57.45 12.07
CA LEU A 15 -11.62 58.74 12.41
C LEU A 15 -10.12 58.65 12.08
N LYS A 16 -9.60 59.70 11.41
CA LYS A 16 -8.21 59.89 10.99
C LYS A 16 -7.65 61.16 11.64
N LEU A 17 -6.33 61.17 11.86
CA LEU A 17 -5.30 62.24 11.65
C LEU A 17 -4.35 62.37 12.87
N PRO A 18 -3.10 62.88 12.73
CA PRO A 18 -2.20 62.91 11.56
C PRO A 18 -0.75 62.42 11.88
N CYS A 19 0.05 62.18 10.84
CA CYS A 19 1.47 61.76 10.90
C CYS A 19 2.40 62.94 10.58
N PRO A 20 3.55 63.15 11.27
CA PRO A 20 4.55 64.13 10.87
C PRO A 20 5.66 63.51 9.97
N PRO A 21 6.37 64.30 9.15
CA PRO A 21 7.32 63.79 8.17
C PRO A 21 8.78 63.81 8.66
N GLY A 22 9.54 62.79 8.21
CA GLY A 22 10.95 62.91 7.83
C GLY A 22 12.01 62.82 8.93
N GLN A 23 12.72 61.68 8.99
CA GLN A 23 14.19 61.68 9.06
C GLN A 23 14.76 60.33 8.64
N VAL A 24 15.66 60.38 7.66
CA VAL A 24 16.44 59.26 7.15
C VAL A 24 17.57 58.98 8.13
N SER A 25 17.70 57.74 8.58
CA SER A 25 18.87 57.29 9.35
C SER A 25 19.24 55.88 8.92
N SER A 26 20.38 55.80 8.22
CA SER A 26 21.09 54.58 7.87
C SER A 26 21.55 53.85 9.13
N CYS A 27 21.11 52.61 9.32
CA CYS A 27 21.74 51.67 10.23
C CYS A 27 22.08 50.40 9.46
N ARG A 28 23.38 50.27 9.17
CA ARG A 28 24.03 49.04 8.74
C ARG A 28 23.82 47.99 9.82
N ASN A 29 23.30 46.82 9.47
CA ASN A 29 23.44 45.63 10.32
C ASN A 29 24.13 44.52 9.53
N LEU A 30 25.17 44.03 10.19
CA LEU A 30 26.16 43.08 9.70
C LEU A 30 25.55 41.71 9.43
N THR A 31 26.10 41.09 8.40
CA THR A 31 26.01 39.67 8.07
C THR A 31 26.37 38.79 9.27
N SER A 32 25.49 37.86 9.63
CA SER A 32 25.88 36.60 10.26
C SER A 32 25.30 35.47 9.40
N SER A 33 26.20 34.77 8.72
CA SER A 33 25.88 33.54 8.02
C SER A 33 25.73 32.42 9.05
N CYS A 34 24.52 31.87 9.13
CA CYS A 34 24.32 30.52 9.62
C CYS A 34 23.55 29.76 8.53
N HIS A 35 24.30 29.25 7.57
CA HIS A 35 23.82 28.24 6.64
C HIS A 35 23.63 26.92 7.40
N LEU A 36 22.46 26.75 8.01
CA LEU A 36 21.89 25.44 8.27
C LEU A 36 20.66 25.32 7.38
N ARG A 37 20.92 24.91 6.14
CA ARG A 37 19.88 24.62 5.16
C ARG A 37 19.31 23.25 5.48
N ALA A 38 18.24 23.21 6.26
CA ALA A 38 17.36 22.06 6.28
C ALA A 38 16.79 21.86 4.86
N PRO A 39 16.90 20.68 4.21
CA PRO A 39 16.21 20.46 2.96
C PRO A 39 14.79 19.95 3.27
N SER A 40 13.88 20.86 3.58
CA SER A 40 12.44 20.57 3.48
C SER A 40 11.76 21.51 2.47
N THR A 41 12.41 21.73 1.33
CA THR A 41 11.69 22.22 0.15
C THR A 41 10.86 21.05 -0.37
N LYS A 42 9.55 21.07 -0.15
CA LYS A 42 8.56 20.19 -0.79
C LYS A 42 8.56 20.46 -2.30
N GLN A 43 9.63 20.03 -2.97
CA GLN A 43 9.78 20.19 -4.40
C GLN A 43 8.97 19.09 -5.09
N ASN A 44 8.21 19.49 -6.10
CA ASN A 44 7.47 18.56 -6.94
C ASN A 44 8.46 17.76 -7.77
N LYS A 45 8.42 16.44 -7.68
CA LYS A 45 9.33 15.50 -8.32
C LYS A 45 8.58 14.57 -9.25
N TYR A 46 9.20 14.19 -10.36
CA TYR A 46 8.71 13.14 -11.24
C TYR A 46 9.83 12.24 -11.74
N LEU A 47 9.51 10.99 -12.09
CA LEU A 47 10.44 10.07 -12.75
C LEU A 47 9.69 9.04 -13.61
N GLN A 48 10.43 8.41 -14.51
CA GLN A 48 10.03 7.14 -15.12
C GLN A 48 10.55 5.99 -14.25
N LEU A 49 9.67 5.03 -13.91
CA LEU A 49 10.03 3.85 -13.12
C LEU A 49 10.66 2.79 -14.03
N THR A 50 11.99 2.72 -14.04
CA THR A 50 12.76 1.78 -14.87
C THR A 50 12.82 0.36 -14.28
N ASN A 51 12.54 0.21 -12.99
CA ASN A 51 12.45 -1.07 -12.29
C ASN A 51 11.05 -1.72 -12.40
N ARG A 52 10.12 -1.08 -13.11
CA ARG A 52 8.76 -1.58 -13.33
C ARG A 52 8.52 -1.75 -14.83
N THR A 53 7.70 -2.73 -15.19
CA THR A 53 7.32 -3.02 -16.57
C THR A 53 5.84 -3.37 -16.64
N LEU A 54 5.28 -3.34 -17.84
CA LEU A 54 3.85 -3.56 -18.05
C LEU A 54 3.59 -4.90 -18.73
N ILE A 55 2.54 -5.59 -18.29
CA ILE A 55 1.91 -6.68 -19.02
C ILE A 55 0.54 -6.17 -19.46
N ARG A 56 0.30 -6.20 -20.77
CA ARG A 56 -0.95 -5.78 -21.40
C ARG A 56 -1.87 -6.98 -21.60
N LEU A 57 -3.14 -6.82 -21.23
CA LEU A 57 -4.21 -7.78 -21.43
C LEU A 57 -5.29 -7.13 -22.28
N VAL A 58 -5.64 -7.75 -23.40
CA VAL A 58 -6.69 -7.23 -24.30
C VAL A 58 -7.67 -8.32 -24.68
N GLY A 59 -8.93 -8.14 -24.32
CA GLY A 59 -10.05 -8.95 -24.79
C GLY A 59 -11.18 -9.08 -23.77
N VAL A 60 -12.37 -9.45 -24.26
CA VAL A 60 -13.63 -9.62 -23.51
C VAL A 60 -13.49 -10.35 -22.16
N ASP A 61 -12.65 -11.38 -22.08
CA ASP A 61 -12.53 -12.21 -20.87
C ASP A 61 -11.45 -11.71 -19.88
N ALA A 62 -10.70 -10.66 -20.23
CA ALA A 62 -9.56 -10.20 -19.42
C ALA A 62 -9.98 -9.77 -18.01
N ALA A 63 -11.07 -9.01 -17.90
CA ALA A 63 -11.57 -8.52 -16.61
C ALA A 63 -12.02 -9.68 -15.69
N ASN A 64 -12.80 -10.63 -16.22
CA ASN A 64 -13.25 -11.80 -15.47
C ASN A 64 -12.09 -12.72 -15.07
N PHE A 65 -11.13 -12.93 -15.98
CA PHE A 65 -9.92 -13.70 -15.70
C PHE A 65 -9.11 -13.07 -14.56
N LEU A 66 -8.81 -11.77 -14.66
CA LEU A 66 -8.07 -11.05 -13.62
C LEU A 66 -8.82 -11.12 -12.29
N HIS A 67 -10.14 -10.90 -12.30
CA HIS A 67 -10.96 -10.96 -11.11
C HIS A 67 -10.86 -12.31 -10.39
N ASN A 68 -10.70 -13.43 -11.11
CA ASN A 68 -10.65 -14.76 -10.51
C ASN A 68 -9.24 -15.18 -10.02
N ILE A 69 -8.19 -14.43 -10.33
CA ILE A 69 -6.81 -14.79 -9.95
C ILE A 69 -6.17 -13.79 -8.96
N ILE A 70 -6.82 -12.65 -8.70
CA ILE A 70 -6.35 -11.64 -7.75
C ILE A 70 -7.33 -11.49 -6.56
N PRO A 71 -6.83 -11.08 -5.39
CA PRO A 71 -7.66 -10.81 -4.21
C PRO A 71 -8.47 -9.51 -4.30
N ALA A 72 -8.05 -8.52 -5.10
CA ALA A 72 -8.78 -7.26 -5.23
C ALA A 72 -10.09 -7.40 -6.03
N LYS A 73 -11.10 -6.59 -5.70
CA LYS A 73 -12.30 -6.44 -6.52
C LYS A 73 -12.06 -5.39 -7.61
N ILE A 74 -12.10 -5.84 -8.86
CA ILE A 74 -11.93 -4.98 -10.05
C ILE A 74 -13.21 -4.82 -10.88
N LEU A 75 -14.20 -5.70 -10.68
CA LEU A 75 -15.46 -5.69 -11.43
C LEU A 75 -16.50 -4.84 -10.69
N GLY A 76 -17.29 -4.07 -11.44
CA GLY A 76 -18.37 -3.25 -10.91
C GLY A 76 -17.90 -2.10 -10.00
N THR A 77 -16.63 -1.70 -10.10
CA THR A 77 -16.08 -0.56 -9.33
C THR A 77 -16.43 0.78 -9.96
N GLY A 78 -16.64 0.81 -11.28
CA GLY A 78 -16.84 2.06 -12.05
C GLY A 78 -15.63 3.00 -12.00
N SER A 79 -14.49 2.52 -11.49
CA SER A 79 -13.28 3.30 -11.23
C SER A 79 -12.17 2.84 -12.16
N THR A 80 -11.56 3.82 -12.82
CA THR A 80 -10.37 3.67 -13.69
C THR A 80 -9.07 3.91 -12.92
N ARG A 81 -9.16 4.17 -11.60
CA ARG A 81 -7.98 4.41 -10.77
C ARG A 81 -7.07 3.17 -10.69
N PRO A 82 -5.75 3.37 -10.55
CA PRO A 82 -4.82 2.27 -10.30
C PRO A 82 -5.19 1.49 -9.03
N ILE A 83 -5.15 0.16 -9.12
CA ILE A 83 -5.48 -0.74 -8.03
C ILE A 83 -4.21 -1.48 -7.61
N TYR A 84 -3.78 -1.32 -6.37
CA TYR A 84 -2.63 -2.06 -5.83
C TYR A 84 -3.09 -3.37 -5.22
N THR A 85 -2.54 -4.49 -5.69
CA THR A 85 -2.87 -5.84 -5.23
C THR A 85 -1.69 -6.77 -5.44
N ALA A 86 -1.88 -8.08 -5.27
CA ALA A 86 -0.86 -9.08 -5.54
C ALA A 86 -1.44 -10.33 -6.21
N PHE A 87 -0.63 -10.98 -7.04
CA PHE A 87 -0.88 -12.35 -7.45
C PHE A 87 -0.46 -13.29 -6.33
N LEU A 88 -1.28 -14.30 -6.03
CA LEU A 88 -1.02 -15.24 -4.96
C LEU A 88 -0.72 -16.63 -5.50
N SER A 89 0.08 -17.39 -4.76
CA SER A 89 0.20 -18.83 -4.94
C SER A 89 -1.09 -19.52 -4.51
N ALA A 90 -1.24 -20.79 -4.89
CA ALA A 90 -2.34 -21.62 -4.39
C ALA A 90 -2.38 -21.72 -2.85
N HIS A 91 -1.24 -21.50 -2.19
CA HIS A 91 -1.14 -21.47 -0.72
C HIS A 91 -1.48 -20.09 -0.12
N GLY A 92 -1.88 -19.10 -0.92
CA GLY A 92 -2.22 -17.74 -0.46
C GLY A 92 -1.01 -16.88 -0.08
N ARG A 93 0.16 -17.14 -0.67
CA ARG A 93 1.40 -16.35 -0.48
C ARG A 93 1.65 -15.46 -1.69
N ILE A 94 2.19 -14.26 -1.50
CA ILE A 94 2.47 -13.31 -2.58
C ILE A 94 3.45 -13.92 -3.58
N LEU A 95 3.07 -13.96 -4.85
CA LEU A 95 3.98 -14.22 -5.97
C LEU A 95 4.55 -12.91 -6.50
N ASN A 96 3.73 -11.91 -6.75
CA ASN A 96 4.16 -10.60 -7.25
C ASN A 96 3.19 -9.53 -6.75
N ASP A 97 3.70 -8.36 -6.37
CA ASP A 97 2.88 -7.18 -6.16
C ASP A 97 2.71 -6.38 -7.46
N VAL A 98 1.49 -5.89 -7.69
CA VAL A 98 1.12 -5.28 -8.97
C VAL A 98 0.24 -4.05 -8.78
N PHE A 99 0.37 -3.10 -9.71
CA PHE A 99 -0.66 -2.11 -9.96
C PHE A 99 -1.46 -2.55 -11.19
N ILE A 100 -2.78 -2.57 -11.06
CA ILE A 100 -3.69 -2.85 -12.16
C ILE A 100 -4.30 -1.53 -12.60
N TYR A 101 -4.19 -1.24 -13.89
CA TYR A 101 -4.79 -0.08 -14.52
C TYR A 101 -6.02 -0.56 -15.29
N PRO A 102 -7.24 -0.24 -14.82
CA PRO A 102 -8.46 -0.56 -15.54
C PRO A 102 -8.55 0.22 -16.87
N PRO A 103 -9.33 -0.31 -17.82
CA PRO A 103 -9.65 0.38 -19.05
C PRO A 103 -10.29 1.74 -18.76
N ALA A 104 -9.95 2.68 -19.63
CA ALA A 104 -10.49 4.02 -19.65
C ALA A 104 -12.01 4.11 -19.78
N GLU A 105 -12.56 3.26 -20.63
CA GLU A 105 -13.99 3.18 -20.89
C GLU A 105 -14.62 2.08 -20.02
N ALA A 106 -15.87 2.28 -19.60
CA ALA A 106 -16.58 1.31 -18.75
C ALA A 106 -16.69 -0.09 -19.38
N ASN A 107 -16.68 -0.16 -20.73
CA ASN A 107 -16.71 -1.40 -21.50
C ASN A 107 -15.36 -1.70 -22.19
N GLY A 108 -14.29 -1.00 -21.81
CA GLY A 108 -12.98 -1.24 -22.39
C GLY A 108 -12.45 -2.63 -22.05
N GLU A 109 -11.73 -3.22 -22.99
CA GLU A 109 -11.19 -4.58 -22.87
C GLU A 109 -9.68 -4.60 -22.60
N GLU A 110 -9.06 -3.43 -22.49
CA GLU A 110 -7.63 -3.24 -22.33
C GLU A 110 -7.25 -2.93 -20.89
N TRP A 111 -6.45 -3.82 -20.30
CA TRP A 111 -5.94 -3.71 -18.94
C TRP A 111 -4.42 -3.74 -18.96
N TYR A 112 -3.80 -2.99 -18.05
CA TYR A 112 -2.36 -3.04 -17.84
C TYR A 112 -2.02 -3.49 -16.42
N LEU A 113 -1.02 -4.35 -16.30
CA LEU A 113 -0.43 -4.77 -15.04
C LEU A 113 0.98 -4.22 -14.94
N GLU A 114 1.23 -3.34 -14.00
CA GLU A 114 2.58 -2.92 -13.63
C GLU A 114 3.16 -3.89 -12.60
N VAL A 115 4.27 -4.52 -12.97
CA VAL A 115 4.99 -5.50 -12.16
C VAL A 115 6.48 -5.14 -12.13
N ASP A 116 7.19 -5.64 -11.13
CA ASP A 116 8.65 -5.61 -11.07
C ASP A 116 9.27 -6.19 -12.36
N SER A 117 10.21 -5.46 -12.96
CA SER A 117 10.75 -5.75 -14.28
C SER A 117 11.48 -7.10 -14.37
N GLU A 118 12.13 -7.53 -13.28
CA GLU A 118 12.86 -8.79 -13.18
C GLU A 118 11.89 -9.98 -13.11
N SER A 119 10.79 -9.83 -12.37
CA SER A 119 9.81 -10.89 -12.14
C SER A 119 8.70 -10.99 -13.19
N ALA A 120 8.59 -10.01 -14.09
CA ALA A 120 7.54 -9.93 -15.11
C ALA A 120 7.43 -11.18 -16.00
N GLY A 121 8.57 -11.79 -16.34
CA GLY A 121 8.61 -13.00 -17.16
C GLY A 121 7.99 -14.21 -16.45
N GLU A 122 8.20 -14.33 -15.14
CA GLU A 122 7.60 -15.38 -14.31
C GLU A 122 6.10 -15.17 -14.13
N LEU A 123 5.68 -13.92 -13.87
CA LEU A 123 4.27 -13.58 -13.80
C LEU A 123 3.55 -13.87 -15.13
N LEU A 124 4.15 -13.52 -16.27
CA LEU A 124 3.57 -13.81 -17.58
C LEU A 124 3.40 -15.32 -17.83
N LYS A 125 4.36 -16.15 -17.40
CA LYS A 125 4.24 -17.62 -17.44
C LYS A 125 3.10 -18.10 -16.54
N HIS A 126 2.97 -17.54 -15.34
CA HIS A 126 1.88 -17.83 -14.41
C HIS A 126 0.51 -17.49 -15.01
N LEU A 127 0.34 -16.28 -15.58
CA LEU A 127 -0.89 -15.86 -16.26
C LEU A 127 -1.25 -16.80 -17.41
N ARG A 128 -0.27 -17.18 -18.25
CA ARG A 128 -0.49 -18.12 -19.37
C ARG A 128 -0.93 -19.50 -18.89
N LYS A 129 -0.37 -20.00 -17.78
CA LYS A 129 -0.75 -21.28 -17.18
C LYS A 129 -2.21 -21.28 -16.72
N HIS A 130 -2.69 -20.16 -16.19
CA HIS A 130 -4.06 -20.04 -15.68
C HIS A 130 -5.08 -19.61 -16.75
N LYS A 131 -4.62 -19.14 -17.92
CA LYS A 131 -5.49 -18.76 -19.04
C LYS A 131 -6.04 -20.00 -19.76
N LEU A 132 -7.12 -20.57 -19.24
CA LEU A 132 -7.83 -21.71 -19.83
C LEU A 132 -9.02 -21.22 -20.66
N ARG A 133 -8.95 -21.36 -21.99
CA ARG A 133 -10.04 -21.03 -22.95
C ARG A 133 -10.53 -19.57 -22.94
N ALA A 134 -9.95 -18.69 -22.12
CA ALA A 134 -10.31 -17.29 -22.04
C ALA A 134 -9.82 -16.49 -23.26
N LYS A 135 -10.71 -15.70 -23.85
CA LYS A 135 -10.53 -14.91 -25.07
C LYS A 135 -9.92 -13.55 -24.75
N PHE A 136 -8.60 -13.52 -24.57
CA PHE A 136 -7.80 -12.29 -24.51
C PHE A 136 -6.36 -12.54 -24.95
N LYS A 137 -5.58 -11.50 -25.25
CA LYS A 137 -4.15 -11.56 -25.55
C LYS A 137 -3.32 -11.13 -24.34
N LEU A 138 -2.10 -11.67 -24.22
CA LEU A 138 -1.15 -11.40 -23.13
C LEU A 138 0.20 -11.03 -23.72
N GLU A 139 0.62 -9.79 -23.54
CA GLU A 139 1.83 -9.25 -24.11
C GLU A 139 2.64 -8.52 -23.04
N LYS A 140 3.94 -8.80 -22.94
CA LYS A 140 4.86 -7.98 -22.16
C LYS A 140 5.16 -6.75 -23.01
N VAL A 141 4.91 -5.57 -22.48
CA VAL A 141 5.10 -4.30 -23.19
C VAL A 141 6.57 -3.89 -23.07
N ASP A 142 7.14 -3.37 -24.15
CA ASP A 142 8.47 -2.78 -24.09
C ASP A 142 8.42 -1.46 -23.30
N SER A 143 9.37 -1.31 -22.38
CA SER A 143 9.64 -0.08 -21.64
C SER A 143 9.83 1.16 -22.54
N GLN A 144 10.28 1.00 -23.79
CA GLN A 144 10.41 2.09 -24.76
C GLN A 144 9.06 2.48 -25.39
N GLU A 145 8.14 1.53 -25.49
CA GLU A 145 6.81 1.75 -26.05
C GLU A 145 5.86 2.35 -25.04
N THR A 146 5.80 1.83 -23.82
CA THR A 146 4.94 2.39 -22.77
C THR A 146 5.72 2.45 -21.47
N GLY A 147 5.95 3.67 -20.98
CA GLY A 147 6.63 3.92 -19.72
C GLY A 147 5.65 4.03 -18.56
N VAL A 148 6.07 3.58 -17.38
CA VAL A 148 5.39 3.89 -16.12
C VAL A 148 6.05 5.11 -15.52
N PHE A 149 5.26 6.11 -15.19
CA PHE A 149 5.77 7.33 -14.58
C PHE A 149 5.07 7.62 -13.26
N PHE A 150 5.79 8.36 -12.42
CA PHE A 150 5.38 8.65 -11.06
C PHE A 150 5.73 10.09 -10.68
N ALA A 151 4.84 10.75 -9.91
CA ALA A 151 5.01 12.12 -9.46
C ALA A 151 4.50 12.35 -8.03
N TRP A 152 5.23 13.15 -7.23
CA TRP A 152 4.95 13.45 -5.82
C TRP A 152 5.60 14.78 -5.36
N PRO A 153 5.22 15.39 -4.23
CA PRO A 153 4.03 15.11 -3.39
C PRO A 153 2.74 15.68 -4.00
N GLY A 154 2.83 16.48 -5.06
CA GLY A 154 1.70 17.08 -5.76
C GLY A 154 1.04 16.12 -6.77
N CYS A 155 -0.27 16.22 -6.89
CA CYS A 155 -1.03 15.63 -7.99
C CYS A 155 -1.15 16.65 -9.13
N VAL A 156 -0.94 16.20 -10.38
CA VAL A 156 -1.23 17.03 -11.55
C VAL A 156 -2.75 17.16 -11.65
N LYS A 157 -3.27 18.38 -11.86
CA LYS A 157 -4.72 18.62 -11.97
C LYS A 157 -5.37 17.74 -13.05
N ASP A 158 -4.66 17.49 -14.14
CA ASP A 158 -5.09 16.59 -15.21
C ASP A 158 -5.10 15.11 -14.81
N LEU A 159 -4.43 14.72 -13.72
CA LEU A 159 -4.54 13.40 -13.12
C LEU A 159 -5.50 13.38 -11.91
N GLN A 160 -6.06 14.54 -11.51
CA GLN A 160 -7.12 14.61 -10.48
C GLN A 160 -8.51 14.23 -11.03
N VAL A 161 -8.60 13.76 -12.27
CA VAL A 161 -9.87 13.22 -12.77
C VAL A 161 -10.13 11.91 -12.03
N ASP A 162 -11.33 11.77 -11.46
CA ASP A 162 -11.82 10.62 -10.68
C ASP A 162 -11.82 9.30 -11.48
N GLY A 163 -10.66 8.82 -11.90
CA GLY A 163 -10.56 7.67 -12.79
C GLY A 163 -11.43 7.87 -14.04
N ARG A 164 -11.20 8.92 -14.80
CA ARG A 164 -11.53 8.93 -16.23
C ARG A 164 -10.25 9.26 -16.97
N LEU A 165 -10.16 8.85 -18.23
CA LEU A 165 -9.23 9.48 -19.16
C LEU A 165 -9.31 10.98 -18.92
N ASN A 166 -8.18 11.61 -18.65
CA ASN A 166 -8.15 13.05 -18.79
C ASN A 166 -8.42 13.39 -20.25
N GLU A 167 -8.69 14.67 -20.54
CA GLU A 167 -8.97 15.13 -21.91
C GLU A 167 -7.85 14.76 -22.93
N ALA A 168 -6.68 14.32 -22.44
CA ALA A 168 -5.53 13.87 -23.19
C ALA A 168 -5.39 12.33 -23.33
N GLY A 169 -6.39 11.52 -22.98
CA GLY A 169 -6.35 10.08 -23.26
C GLY A 169 -5.43 9.25 -22.35
N ARG A 170 -5.09 9.74 -21.15
CA ARG A 170 -4.09 9.10 -20.27
C ARG A 170 -4.69 8.07 -19.30
N THR A 171 -4.03 6.92 -19.19
CA THR A 171 -4.35 5.88 -18.19
C THR A 171 -3.51 6.09 -16.93
N GLY A 172 -4.15 6.37 -15.79
CA GLY A 172 -3.44 6.66 -14.55
C GLY A 172 -4.36 7.18 -13.44
N GLY A 173 -3.75 7.64 -12.35
CA GLY A 173 -4.46 8.25 -11.24
C GLY A 173 -3.64 8.27 -9.96
N THR A 174 -4.29 8.67 -8.87
CA THR A 174 -3.69 8.67 -7.54
C THR A 174 -3.23 7.26 -7.16
N ASP A 175 -2.00 7.15 -6.67
CA ASP A 175 -1.51 5.90 -6.08
C ASP A 175 -2.41 5.54 -4.88
N PRO A 176 -2.97 4.32 -4.82
CA PRO A 176 -3.85 3.92 -3.72
C PRO A 176 -3.15 3.88 -2.36
N ARG A 177 -1.81 3.91 -2.31
CA ARG A 177 -1.03 3.99 -1.07
C ARG A 177 -0.98 5.44 -0.57
N PRO A 178 -1.38 5.72 0.69
CA PRO A 178 -1.48 7.08 1.20
C PRO A 178 -0.16 7.87 1.16
N GLY A 179 -0.19 9.08 0.64
CA GLY A 179 0.97 9.98 0.61
C GLY A 179 2.00 9.68 -0.48
N MET A 180 1.76 8.67 -1.34
CA MET A 180 2.67 8.34 -2.43
C MET A 180 2.68 9.40 -3.53
N GLY A 181 1.51 9.75 -4.07
CA GLY A 181 1.40 10.68 -5.19
C GLY A 181 0.57 10.09 -6.32
N THR A 182 1.04 10.21 -7.54
CA THR A 182 0.26 9.87 -8.74
C THR A 182 1.07 9.01 -9.71
N ARG A 183 0.41 8.02 -10.32
CA ARG A 183 0.95 7.11 -11.33
C ARG A 183 0.25 7.31 -12.66
N TRP A 184 0.98 7.20 -13.76
CA TRP A 184 0.36 7.14 -15.09
C TRP A 184 1.20 6.30 -16.05
N LEU A 185 0.52 5.84 -17.10
CA LEU A 185 1.10 5.12 -18.21
C LEU A 185 1.24 6.07 -19.38
N ASP A 186 2.43 6.11 -19.96
CA ASP A 186 2.71 6.91 -21.14
C ASP A 186 2.56 6.05 -22.40
N VAL A 187 1.31 5.86 -22.82
CA VAL A 187 0.97 5.07 -24.01
C VAL A 187 1.39 5.83 -25.28
N PRO A 188 1.82 5.14 -26.36
CA PRO A 188 2.34 5.75 -27.59
C PRO A 188 1.53 6.91 -28.18
N GLU A 189 0.21 6.89 -28.00
CA GLU A 189 -0.72 7.89 -28.54
C GLU A 189 -0.70 9.23 -27.77
N SER A 190 -0.06 9.31 -26.58
CA SER A 190 -0.09 10.47 -25.66
C SER A 190 1.30 11.01 -25.24
N LYS A 191 2.41 10.53 -25.83
CA LYS A 191 3.77 10.60 -25.25
C LYS A 191 4.38 11.99 -24.96
N SER A 192 4.16 13.00 -25.78
CA SER A 192 4.98 14.24 -25.73
C SER A 192 4.52 15.29 -24.72
N ASP A 193 3.23 15.32 -24.42
CA ASP A 193 2.64 16.53 -23.86
C ASP A 193 2.75 16.57 -22.34
N PHE A 194 2.74 15.42 -21.68
CA PHE A 194 2.64 15.38 -20.23
C PHE A 194 3.95 15.66 -19.49
N VAL A 195 5.06 15.11 -19.97
CA VAL A 195 6.38 15.40 -19.39
C VAL A 195 6.71 16.88 -19.56
N THR A 196 6.30 17.47 -20.68
CA THR A 196 6.43 18.91 -20.94
C THR A 196 5.58 19.72 -19.94
N GLN A 197 4.31 19.35 -19.78
CA GLN A 197 3.41 19.97 -18.80
C GLN A 197 3.91 19.86 -17.35
N LEU A 198 4.51 18.73 -16.97
CA LEU A 198 5.13 18.57 -15.66
C LEU A 198 6.27 19.57 -15.44
N LYS A 199 7.13 19.74 -16.43
CA LYS A 199 8.23 20.72 -16.38
C LYS A 199 7.66 22.15 -16.27
N ASP A 200 6.64 22.48 -17.06
CA ASP A 200 5.99 23.79 -17.05
C ASP A 200 5.29 24.10 -15.72
N THR A 201 4.80 23.06 -15.03
CA THR A 201 4.17 23.17 -13.70
C THR A 201 5.18 23.11 -12.54
N GLY A 202 6.48 23.11 -12.83
CA GLY A 202 7.55 23.18 -11.84
C GLY A 202 7.91 21.85 -11.20
N PHE A 203 7.54 20.72 -11.80
CA PHE A 203 8.06 19.41 -11.40
C PHE A 203 9.49 19.23 -11.93
N THR A 204 10.37 18.69 -11.08
CA THR A 204 11.75 18.37 -11.43
C THR A 204 11.95 16.88 -11.58
N GLN A 205 12.66 16.46 -12.63
CA GLN A 205 13.01 15.06 -12.82
C GLN A 205 13.91 14.60 -11.67
N THR A 206 13.69 13.38 -11.18
CA THR A 206 14.52 12.78 -10.13
C THR A 206 14.93 11.34 -10.45
N SER A 207 15.76 10.77 -9.59
CA SER A 207 16.31 9.41 -9.67
C SER A 207 15.36 8.37 -9.08
N LEU A 208 15.59 7.11 -9.46
CA LEU A 208 14.91 5.96 -8.84
C LEU A 208 15.23 5.86 -7.34
N GLN A 209 16.42 6.28 -6.93
CA GLN A 209 16.86 6.27 -5.54
C GLN A 209 15.97 7.15 -4.66
N ASP A 210 15.67 8.37 -5.11
CA ASP A 210 14.76 9.31 -4.42
C ASP A 210 13.35 8.71 -4.25
N TYR A 211 12.88 7.98 -5.26
CA TYR A 211 11.59 7.28 -5.21
C TYR A 211 11.62 6.14 -4.19
N THR A 212 12.68 5.33 -4.17
CA THR A 212 12.87 4.24 -3.19
C THR A 212 12.91 4.80 -1.77
N VAL A 213 13.66 5.88 -1.53
CA VAL A 213 13.71 6.57 -0.24
C VAL A 213 12.32 7.05 0.17
N HIS A 214 11.58 7.69 -0.75
CA HIS A 214 10.22 8.16 -0.49
C HIS A 214 9.29 7.01 -0.07
N ARG A 215 9.29 5.88 -0.81
CA ARG A 215 8.51 4.68 -0.46
C ARG A 215 8.87 4.09 0.88
N MET A 216 10.16 3.85 1.11
CA MET A 216 10.66 3.22 2.34
C MET A 216 10.35 4.08 3.54
N THR A 217 10.50 5.41 3.44
CA THR A 217 10.12 6.35 4.49
C THR A 217 8.63 6.26 4.84
N HIS A 218 7.76 6.06 3.85
CA HIS A 218 6.32 5.92 4.08
C HIS A 218 5.88 4.50 4.48
N GLY A 219 6.79 3.52 4.48
CA GLY A 219 6.52 2.14 4.90
C GLY A 219 5.91 1.25 3.83
N PHE A 220 6.12 1.54 2.54
CA PHE A 220 5.55 0.75 1.45
C PHE A 220 6.58 -0.18 0.82
N ALA A 221 6.31 -1.49 0.89
CA ALA A 221 7.08 -2.50 0.18
C ALA A 221 6.69 -2.53 -1.32
N GLU A 222 7.66 -2.80 -2.19
CA GLU A 222 7.46 -2.94 -3.64
C GLU A 222 8.53 -3.86 -4.25
N GLY A 223 8.12 -4.79 -5.10
CA GLY A 223 9.03 -5.72 -5.78
C GLY A 223 9.52 -6.87 -4.91
N GLN A 224 10.22 -7.81 -5.54
CA GLN A 224 10.51 -9.13 -4.95
C GLN A 224 11.62 -9.12 -3.91
N THR A 225 12.49 -8.11 -3.95
CA THR A 225 13.52 -7.87 -2.92
C THR A 225 12.88 -7.57 -1.57
N GLU A 226 11.76 -6.83 -1.57
CA GLU A 226 11.04 -6.40 -0.37
C GLU A 226 9.90 -7.38 -0.03
N LEU A 227 9.35 -8.08 -1.04
CA LEU A 227 8.27 -9.05 -0.93
C LEU A 227 8.71 -10.42 -1.49
N PRO A 228 9.46 -11.23 -0.72
CA PRO A 228 9.95 -12.52 -1.19
C PRO A 228 8.85 -13.41 -1.77
N THR A 229 9.08 -13.91 -2.99
CA THR A 229 8.17 -14.81 -3.72
C THR A 229 7.78 -16.00 -2.86
N ALA A 230 6.48 -16.25 -2.74
CA ALA A 230 5.87 -17.31 -1.94
C ALA A 230 6.20 -17.30 -0.43
N GLY A 231 6.98 -16.35 0.07
CA GLY A 231 7.27 -16.17 1.50
C GLY A 231 6.29 -15.21 2.18
N SER A 232 5.90 -14.15 1.48
CA SER A 232 5.14 -13.03 2.04
C SER A 232 3.63 -13.28 2.09
N LEU A 233 2.96 -12.73 3.10
CA LEU A 233 1.49 -12.76 3.24
C LEU A 233 0.88 -11.40 2.90
N PRO A 234 -0.23 -11.34 2.14
CA PRO A 234 -0.84 -10.07 1.74
C PRO A 234 -1.14 -9.12 2.90
N GLN A 235 -1.69 -9.63 4.00
CA GLN A 235 -1.98 -8.80 5.17
C GLN A 235 -0.75 -8.43 5.99
N GLU A 236 0.31 -9.26 5.99
CA GLU A 236 1.58 -8.87 6.62
C GLU A 236 2.29 -7.78 5.80
N SER A 237 2.04 -7.73 4.49
CA SER A 237 2.55 -6.72 3.56
C SER A 237 1.64 -5.49 3.41
N ASN A 238 0.62 -5.35 4.26
CA ASN A 238 -0.31 -4.21 4.29
C ASN A 238 -1.22 -4.03 3.06
N ILE A 239 -1.30 -5.01 2.15
CA ILE A 239 -2.13 -4.91 0.93
C ILE A 239 -3.62 -4.77 1.27
N ASP A 240 -4.05 -5.31 2.41
CA ASP A 240 -5.42 -5.19 2.93
C ASP A 240 -5.82 -3.73 3.24
N PHE A 241 -4.86 -2.85 3.53
CA PHE A 241 -5.13 -1.44 3.85
C PHE A 241 -5.28 -0.55 2.62
N PHE A 242 -4.92 -1.03 1.42
CA PHE A 242 -4.99 -0.26 0.18
C PHE A 242 -6.13 -0.70 -0.74
N GLY A 243 -7.09 -1.47 -0.22
CA GLY A 243 -8.17 -2.05 -1.03
C GLY A 243 -7.72 -3.20 -1.94
N GLY A 244 -6.50 -3.71 -1.73
CA GLY A 244 -5.92 -4.78 -2.56
C GLY A 244 -6.49 -6.17 -2.27
N ILE A 245 -7.38 -6.29 -1.29
CA ILE A 245 -8.10 -7.52 -0.93
C ILE A 245 -9.56 -7.18 -0.67
N ASP A 246 -10.46 -7.84 -1.40
CA ASP A 246 -11.88 -7.85 -1.06
C ASP A 246 -12.22 -9.17 -0.37
N PHE A 247 -12.71 -9.11 0.88
CA PHE A 247 -13.07 -10.28 1.67
C PHE A 247 -14.48 -10.83 1.35
N PHE A 248 -15.25 -10.12 0.51
CA PHE A 248 -16.65 -10.45 0.18
C PHE A 248 -16.87 -10.75 -1.32
N LYS A 249 -15.83 -10.70 -2.14
CA LYS A 249 -15.89 -11.11 -3.54
C LYS A 249 -15.94 -12.64 -3.69
N GLY A 250 -16.23 -13.10 -4.91
CA GLY A 250 -16.18 -14.51 -5.27
C GLY A 250 -14.79 -15.15 -5.17
N CYS A 251 -14.72 -16.44 -5.46
CA CYS A 251 -13.49 -17.23 -5.30
C CYS A 251 -12.33 -16.69 -6.14
N TYR A 252 -11.13 -16.69 -5.54
CA TYR A 252 -9.90 -16.35 -6.24
C TYR A 252 -8.74 -17.26 -5.81
N LEU A 253 -7.68 -17.31 -6.62
CA LEU A 253 -6.52 -18.15 -6.33
C LEU A 253 -5.84 -17.78 -4.99
N GLY A 254 -5.68 -18.76 -4.09
CA GLY A 254 -5.02 -18.56 -2.79
C GLY A 254 -5.89 -17.85 -1.74
N GLN A 255 -7.20 -17.86 -1.92
CA GLN A 255 -8.16 -17.21 -1.02
C GLN A 255 -8.14 -17.81 0.39
N GLU A 256 -7.97 -19.12 0.53
CA GLU A 256 -8.20 -19.86 1.79
C GLU A 256 -7.35 -19.33 2.93
N LEU A 257 -6.04 -19.12 2.70
CA LEU A 257 -5.15 -18.58 3.72
C LEU A 257 -5.43 -17.11 4.02
N THR A 258 -5.79 -16.33 3.00
CA THR A 258 -6.11 -14.91 3.13
C THR A 258 -7.37 -14.73 3.99
N ILE A 259 -8.45 -15.46 3.68
CA ILE A 259 -9.71 -15.44 4.43
C ILE A 259 -9.51 -15.99 5.83
N ARG A 260 -8.80 -17.12 5.99
CA ARG A 260 -8.48 -17.66 7.32
C ARG A 260 -7.79 -16.62 8.18
N THR A 261 -6.73 -15.98 7.67
CA THR A 261 -5.99 -14.93 8.39
C THR A 261 -6.89 -13.74 8.76
N HIS A 262 -7.84 -13.37 7.91
CA HIS A 262 -8.83 -12.32 8.22
C HIS A 262 -9.77 -12.69 9.37
N HIS A 263 -10.23 -13.95 9.43
CA HIS A 263 -11.21 -14.43 10.40
C HIS A 263 -10.64 -14.96 11.72
N THR A 264 -9.46 -15.62 11.71
CA THR A 264 -8.92 -16.32 12.89
C THR A 264 -8.35 -15.40 13.96
N GLY A 265 -8.19 -14.12 13.70
CA GLY A 265 -7.68 -13.18 14.71
C GLY A 265 -6.96 -11.99 14.09
N VAL A 266 -6.15 -11.31 14.89
CA VAL A 266 -5.47 -10.07 14.48
C VAL A 266 -4.14 -10.37 13.79
N VAL A 267 -3.80 -9.57 12.78
CA VAL A 267 -2.52 -9.67 12.07
C VAL A 267 -1.42 -9.12 12.97
N ARG A 268 -0.59 -10.01 13.53
CA ARG A 268 0.43 -9.67 14.55
C ARG A 268 1.74 -9.13 13.98
N LYS A 269 2.01 -9.37 12.69
CA LYS A 269 3.22 -8.94 11.99
C LYS A 269 2.84 -8.06 10.82
N ARG A 270 3.49 -6.92 10.67
CA ARG A 270 3.32 -6.04 9.50
C ARG A 270 4.66 -5.45 9.09
N ILE A 271 4.79 -5.15 7.80
CA ILE A 271 5.93 -4.39 7.29
C ILE A 271 5.84 -2.97 7.85
N LEU A 272 6.92 -2.51 8.48
CA LEU A 272 7.09 -1.17 9.01
C LEU A 272 8.35 -0.52 8.40
N PRO A 273 8.34 0.81 8.23
CA PRO A 273 9.56 1.56 8.01
C PRO A 273 10.44 1.50 9.25
N VAL A 274 11.75 1.35 9.03
CA VAL A 274 12.76 1.32 10.09
C VAL A 274 13.88 2.30 9.79
N GLN A 275 14.52 2.81 10.84
CA GLN A 275 15.76 3.58 10.75
C GLN A 275 16.89 2.82 11.44
N LEU A 276 18.01 2.69 10.73
CA LEU A 276 19.25 2.10 11.20
C LEU A 276 20.09 3.17 11.92
N TYR A 277 20.76 2.77 12.99
CA TYR A 277 21.66 3.63 13.75
C TYR A 277 22.78 2.81 14.41
N GLN A 278 23.85 3.48 14.83
CA GLN A 278 25.00 2.81 15.43
C GLN A 278 24.69 2.38 16.88
N PRO A 279 25.20 1.23 17.35
CA PRO A 279 25.02 0.76 18.73
C PRO A 279 25.36 1.77 19.83
N ASN A 280 26.33 2.67 19.57
CA ASN A 280 26.80 3.67 20.53
C ASN A 280 26.25 5.08 20.28
N SER A 281 25.32 5.23 19.34
CA SER A 281 24.65 6.50 19.05
C SER A 281 23.30 6.59 19.74
N LYS A 282 22.81 7.82 19.97
CA LYS A 282 21.46 8.03 20.48
C LYS A 282 20.43 7.44 19.51
N PRO A 283 19.39 6.75 20.00
CA PRO A 283 18.34 6.25 19.13
C PRO A 283 17.67 7.41 18.39
N PRO A 284 17.16 7.18 17.17
CA PRO A 284 16.41 8.20 16.44
C PRO A 284 15.27 8.76 17.29
N PRO A 285 14.95 10.06 17.15
CA PRO A 285 13.93 10.72 17.97
C PRO A 285 12.56 10.08 17.77
N ASP A 286 11.67 10.31 18.73
CA ASP A 286 10.29 9.84 18.63
C ASP A 286 9.49 10.72 17.65
N GLN A 287 9.39 10.26 16.42
CA GLN A 287 8.70 10.93 15.32
C GLN A 287 7.87 9.92 14.51
N ALA A 288 6.99 10.42 13.63
CA ALA A 288 6.03 9.56 12.94
C ALA A 288 6.63 8.70 11.82
N LEU A 289 7.67 9.19 11.14
CA LEU A 289 8.32 8.56 9.99
C LEU A 289 9.85 8.61 10.20
N PRO A 290 10.63 7.65 9.66
CA PRO A 290 12.09 7.73 9.73
C PRO A 290 12.60 8.93 8.93
N GLU A 291 13.80 9.40 9.27
CA GLU A 291 14.51 10.44 8.51
C GLU A 291 15.66 9.83 7.73
N TYR A 292 15.68 10.06 6.41
CA TYR A 292 16.78 9.64 5.55
C TYR A 292 17.94 10.63 5.65
N LEU A 293 19.13 10.12 5.92
CA LEU A 293 20.35 10.89 6.14
C LEU A 293 21.42 10.46 5.12
N PRO A 294 21.47 11.09 3.92
CA PRO A 294 22.36 10.66 2.83
C PRO A 294 23.85 10.62 3.22
N ASN A 295 24.26 11.47 4.17
CA ASN A 295 25.66 11.56 4.60
C ASN A 295 26.09 10.40 5.51
N GLU A 296 25.13 9.68 6.13
CA GLU A 296 25.38 8.50 6.97
C GLU A 296 25.34 7.19 6.15
N ASP A 297 24.96 7.25 4.87
CA ASP A 297 24.81 6.07 3.99
C ASP A 297 26.10 5.25 3.85
N HIS A 298 27.26 5.89 4.03
CA HIS A 298 28.57 5.22 3.92
C HIS A 298 29.12 4.71 5.25
N SER A 299 28.54 5.11 6.39
CA SER A 299 29.05 4.75 7.72
C SER A 299 28.37 3.52 8.31
N LEU A 300 27.12 3.24 7.91
CA LEU A 300 26.28 2.18 8.49
C LEU A 300 26.30 0.90 7.64
N PRO A 301 26.58 -0.27 8.24
CA PRO A 301 26.46 -1.53 7.54
C PRO A 301 24.97 -1.87 7.31
N VAL A 302 24.60 -2.18 6.07
CA VAL A 302 23.25 -2.61 5.71
C VAL A 302 23.11 -4.12 5.96
N PRO A 303 22.12 -4.57 6.75
CA PRO A 303 21.92 -5.99 7.00
C PRO A 303 21.50 -6.76 5.74
N PRO A 304 21.88 -8.04 5.61
CA PRO A 304 21.35 -8.90 4.56
C PRO A 304 19.82 -9.03 4.65
N PRO A 305 19.11 -9.17 3.52
CA PRO A 305 17.68 -9.46 3.52
C PRO A 305 17.34 -10.68 4.38
N GLN A 306 16.17 -10.65 5.03
CA GLN A 306 15.66 -11.70 5.92
C GLN A 306 16.43 -11.92 7.23
N SER A 307 17.40 -11.05 7.57
CA SER A 307 18.12 -11.09 8.85
C SER A 307 17.18 -10.92 10.04
N ASN A 308 17.40 -11.67 11.11
CA ASN A 308 16.55 -11.62 12.30
C ASN A 308 16.82 -10.35 13.11
N ILE A 309 15.73 -9.71 13.55
CA ILE A 309 15.77 -8.61 14.52
C ILE A 309 15.54 -9.21 15.91
N SER A 310 16.41 -8.87 16.86
CA SER A 310 16.34 -9.29 18.26
C SER A 310 16.34 -8.08 19.19
N LYS A 311 15.72 -8.22 20.37
CA LYS A 311 15.75 -7.21 21.44
C LYS A 311 17.05 -7.38 22.24
N LEU A 312 17.82 -6.30 22.44
CA LEU A 312 19.17 -6.32 23.03
C LEU A 312 19.20 -7.00 24.42
N ASN A 313 18.30 -6.58 25.31
CA ASN A 313 18.22 -7.05 26.70
C ASN A 313 17.12 -8.11 26.90
N ALA A 314 16.90 -8.98 25.92
CA ALA A 314 15.94 -10.07 26.07
C ALA A 314 16.41 -11.05 27.15
N ARG A 315 15.55 -11.34 28.14
CA ARG A 315 15.82 -12.41 29.12
C ARG A 315 15.74 -13.77 28.41
N GLY A 316 16.90 -14.34 28.05
CA GLY A 316 17.04 -15.66 27.43
C GLY A 316 17.04 -15.65 25.89
N ARG A 317 17.04 -16.85 25.27
CA ARG A 317 16.94 -17.03 23.81
C ARG A 317 15.50 -16.72 23.35
N GLY A 318 15.18 -15.43 23.37
CA GLY A 318 13.85 -14.92 23.05
C GLY A 318 13.46 -15.16 21.60
N ARG A 319 12.14 -15.15 21.35
CA ARG A 319 11.58 -15.22 20.00
C ARG A 319 11.95 -13.94 19.24
N SER A 320 12.38 -14.06 17.99
CA SER A 320 12.74 -12.90 17.15
C SER A 320 11.59 -11.87 17.08
N SER A 321 11.94 -10.59 17.22
CA SER A 321 11.03 -9.44 17.20
C SER A 321 10.54 -9.12 15.78
N GLY A 322 11.32 -9.46 14.76
CA GLY A 322 11.00 -9.19 13.36
C GLY A 322 12.08 -9.68 12.41
N LYS A 323 11.90 -9.41 11.12
CA LYS A 323 12.90 -9.68 10.08
C LYS A 323 13.17 -8.44 9.27
N TYR A 324 14.44 -8.11 9.08
CA TYR A 324 14.86 -7.07 8.16
C TYR A 324 14.57 -7.51 6.71
N LEU A 325 14.11 -6.60 5.85
CA LEU A 325 13.77 -6.92 4.45
C LEU A 325 14.81 -6.33 3.51
N SER A 326 14.84 -5.01 3.41
CA SER A 326 15.76 -4.27 2.54
C SER A 326 15.83 -2.82 3.02
N GLY A 327 16.81 -2.07 2.55
CA GLY A 327 16.98 -0.67 2.91
C GLY A 327 17.95 0.07 2.02
N VAL A 328 17.99 1.38 2.26
CA VAL A 328 18.87 2.34 1.62
C VAL A 328 19.50 3.15 2.72
N GLY A 329 20.83 3.13 2.80
CA GLY A 329 21.54 3.94 3.76
C GLY A 329 21.09 3.67 5.18
N ASN A 330 20.64 4.73 5.87
CA ASN A 330 20.14 4.62 7.24
C ASN A 330 18.65 4.27 7.38
N ILE A 331 17.92 3.97 6.30
CA ILE A 331 16.49 3.59 6.36
C ILE A 331 16.22 2.25 5.70
N GLY A 332 15.08 1.64 6.01
CA GLY A 332 14.63 0.44 5.33
C GLY A 332 13.25 -0.02 5.74
N LEU A 333 12.94 -1.27 5.40
CA LEU A 333 11.71 -1.94 5.74
C LEU A 333 12.01 -3.21 6.55
N ALA A 334 11.16 -3.49 7.52
CA ALA A 334 11.22 -4.72 8.29
C ALA A 334 9.82 -5.29 8.54
N LEU A 335 9.71 -6.61 8.52
CA LEU A 335 8.55 -7.32 9.01
C LEU A 335 8.60 -7.37 10.54
N CYS A 336 7.87 -6.46 11.18
CA CYS A 336 7.90 -6.27 12.63
C CYS A 336 6.70 -6.94 13.30
N ARG A 337 6.90 -7.49 14.49
CA ARG A 337 5.80 -7.85 15.39
C ARG A 337 5.32 -6.62 16.12
N LEU A 338 4.06 -6.26 15.90
CA LEU A 338 3.49 -5.01 16.38
C LEU A 338 3.58 -4.90 17.92
N GLU A 339 3.00 -5.85 18.66
CA GLU A 339 2.99 -5.82 20.14
C GLU A 339 4.37 -6.03 20.81
N MET A 340 5.42 -6.34 20.04
CA MET A 340 6.78 -6.42 20.57
C MET A 340 7.57 -5.15 20.27
N MET A 341 7.47 -4.65 19.04
CA MET A 341 8.33 -3.58 18.53
C MET A 341 7.68 -2.20 18.58
N THR A 342 6.36 -2.11 18.78
CA THR A 342 5.61 -0.85 18.76
C THR A 342 4.58 -0.80 19.89
N ASP A 343 4.04 0.39 20.11
CA ASP A 343 2.98 0.69 21.07
C ASP A 343 1.59 0.19 20.64
N ILE A 344 1.45 -0.42 19.46
CA ILE A 344 0.19 -0.95 18.97
C ILE A 344 -0.25 -2.14 19.84
N GLN A 345 -1.44 -2.03 20.41
CA GLN A 345 -2.11 -3.12 21.12
C GLN A 345 -3.10 -3.81 20.18
N LEU A 346 -2.93 -5.12 19.97
CA LEU A 346 -3.82 -5.92 19.12
C LEU A 346 -4.77 -6.77 19.96
N THR A 347 -4.33 -7.17 21.15
CA THR A 347 -5.06 -7.98 22.11
C THR A 347 -5.20 -7.24 23.44
N ALA A 348 -6.13 -7.67 24.29
CA ALA A 348 -6.33 -7.10 25.62
C ALA A 348 -5.21 -7.49 26.62
N GLU A 349 -4.31 -8.39 26.23
CA GLU A 349 -3.18 -8.82 27.05
C GLU A 349 -2.11 -7.71 27.12
N ARG A 350 -1.32 -7.68 28.21
CA ARG A 350 -0.21 -6.73 28.32
C ARG A 350 0.79 -6.99 27.19
N THR A 351 1.11 -5.93 26.44
CA THR A 351 2.12 -6.00 25.39
C THR A 351 3.51 -6.19 25.99
N ASN A 352 4.39 -6.88 25.25
CA ASN A 352 5.82 -6.99 25.60
C ASN A 352 6.62 -5.77 25.12
N TYR A 353 5.92 -4.73 24.68
CA TYR A 353 6.51 -3.50 24.19
C TYR A 353 7.13 -2.71 25.35
N ASP A 354 8.30 -2.18 25.08
CA ASP A 354 9.10 -1.41 26.01
C ASP A 354 9.59 -0.17 25.25
N PRO A 355 9.17 1.05 25.63
CA PRO A 355 9.58 2.27 24.96
C PRO A 355 11.09 2.52 24.99
N ALA A 356 11.80 1.96 25.98
CA ALA A 356 13.26 2.01 26.07
C ALA A 356 13.92 0.78 25.43
N GLY A 357 13.14 -0.11 24.83
CA GLY A 357 13.63 -1.33 24.21
C GLY A 357 14.37 -1.05 22.91
N GLU A 358 15.65 -1.42 22.88
CA GLU A 358 16.48 -1.36 21.68
C GLU A 358 16.49 -2.69 20.93
N TYR A 359 16.55 -2.60 19.61
CA TYR A 359 16.57 -3.75 18.72
C TYR A 359 17.82 -3.72 17.87
N GLN A 360 18.37 -4.90 17.61
CA GLN A 360 19.56 -5.07 16.81
C GLN A 360 19.38 -6.12 15.73
N VAL A 361 20.19 -6.00 14.69
CA VAL A 361 20.40 -7.03 13.67
C VAL A 361 21.88 -7.37 13.69
N GLN A 362 22.19 -8.66 13.82
CA GLN A 362 23.55 -9.18 13.82
C GLN A 362 23.69 -10.21 12.70
N TRP A 363 24.78 -10.13 11.94
CA TRP A 363 25.10 -11.09 10.89
C TRP A 363 26.61 -11.26 10.75
N GLU A 364 26.98 -12.36 10.10
CA GLU A 364 28.36 -12.75 9.88
C GLU A 364 28.68 -12.64 8.39
N ILE A 365 29.86 -12.11 8.06
CA ILE A 365 30.40 -12.10 6.70
C ILE A 365 31.57 -13.08 6.67
N SER A 366 31.40 -14.19 5.96
CA SER A 366 32.50 -15.12 5.66
C SER A 366 33.32 -14.56 4.51
N GLY A 367 34.61 -14.28 4.74
CA GLY A 367 35.56 -14.01 3.66
C GLY A 367 35.63 -15.22 2.73
N GLY A 368 35.52 -15.02 1.42
CA GLY A 368 35.38 -16.08 0.43
C GLY A 368 36.63 -16.94 0.17
N GLU A 369 37.65 -16.87 1.03
CA GLU A 369 38.92 -17.59 0.90
C GLU A 369 39.21 -18.37 2.18
N GLU A 370 39.69 -19.61 2.02
CA GLU A 370 40.04 -20.51 3.12
C GLU A 370 41.06 -19.84 4.06
N GLY A 371 40.60 -19.38 5.24
CA GLY A 371 41.45 -18.84 6.31
C GLY A 371 41.15 -17.41 6.79
N GLN A 372 40.19 -16.69 6.20
CA GLN A 372 39.81 -15.36 6.71
C GLN A 372 38.84 -15.41 7.90
N GLU A 373 39.12 -14.61 8.94
CA GLU A 373 38.27 -14.46 10.13
C GLU A 373 36.85 -14.00 9.76
N THR A 374 35.85 -14.57 10.42
CA THR A 374 34.44 -14.20 10.24
C THR A 374 34.18 -12.85 10.90
N GLU A 375 33.95 -11.80 10.10
CA GLU A 375 33.62 -10.47 10.62
C GLU A 375 32.15 -10.44 11.08
N LYS A 376 31.93 -10.18 12.37
CA LYS A 376 30.60 -9.97 12.93
C LYS A 376 30.22 -8.51 12.77
N ARG A 377 29.13 -8.25 12.07
CA ARG A 377 28.55 -6.92 11.93
C ARG A 377 27.25 -6.82 12.69
N GLU A 378 27.01 -5.62 13.24
CA GLU A 378 25.78 -5.31 13.92
C GLU A 378 25.32 -3.88 13.63
N VAL A 379 24.01 -3.69 13.68
CA VAL A 379 23.37 -2.37 13.57
C VAL A 379 22.12 -2.35 14.44
N PHE A 380 21.81 -1.18 15.01
CA PHE A 380 20.58 -1.00 15.77
C PHE A 380 19.47 -0.50 14.85
N VAL A 381 18.23 -0.88 15.18
CA VAL A 381 17.06 -0.66 14.33
C VAL A 381 15.91 -0.12 15.16
N ARG A 382 15.37 1.04 14.76
CA ARG A 382 14.15 1.60 15.34
C ARG A 382 12.99 1.50 14.34
N PRO A 383 11.86 0.87 14.70
CA PRO A 383 10.66 0.86 13.88
C PRO A 383 9.85 2.14 14.01
N PHE A 384 9.16 2.50 12.95
CA PHE A 384 8.24 3.64 12.91
C PHE A 384 6.85 3.15 12.50
N VAL A 385 5.81 3.78 13.05
CA VAL A 385 4.41 3.45 12.74
C VAL A 385 3.78 4.62 12.01
N PRO A 386 3.70 4.57 10.67
CA PRO A 386 2.99 5.58 9.90
C PRO A 386 1.54 5.72 10.36
N LYS A 387 1.01 6.94 10.31
CA LYS A 387 -0.38 7.23 10.70
C LYS A 387 -1.39 6.33 9.98
N TRP A 388 -1.23 6.16 8.66
CA TRP A 388 -2.12 5.33 7.85
C TRP A 388 -2.19 3.87 8.32
N LEU A 389 -1.07 3.33 8.83
CA LEU A 389 -1.00 1.96 9.33
C LEU A 389 -1.70 1.86 10.69
N ARG A 390 -1.48 2.83 11.59
CA ARG A 390 -2.16 2.90 12.88
C ARG A 390 -3.68 2.98 12.70
N ASP A 391 -4.13 3.89 11.84
CA ASP A 391 -5.54 4.08 11.52
C ASP A 391 -6.14 2.80 10.90
N GLY A 392 -5.40 2.13 10.01
CA GLY A 392 -5.82 0.87 9.39
C GLY A 392 -5.95 -0.29 10.39
N VAL A 393 -4.99 -0.43 11.31
CA VAL A 393 -5.05 -1.43 12.39
C VAL A 393 -6.24 -1.17 13.30
N GLU A 394 -6.44 0.08 13.75
CA GLU A 394 -7.55 0.45 14.61
C GLU A 394 -8.90 0.20 13.93
N GLN A 395 -9.04 0.56 12.65
CA GLN A 395 -10.25 0.29 11.89
C GLN A 395 -10.53 -1.22 11.76
N SER A 396 -9.48 -2.02 11.55
CA SER A 396 -9.59 -3.49 11.48
C SER A 396 -10.08 -4.09 12.80
N LEU A 397 -9.53 -3.61 13.94
CA LEU A 397 -9.96 -4.01 15.29
C LEU A 397 -11.42 -3.64 15.55
N ARG A 398 -11.80 -2.38 15.29
CA ARG A 398 -13.19 -1.90 15.44
C ARG A 398 -14.20 -2.71 14.61
N ARG A 399 -13.84 -3.11 13.39
CA ARG A 399 -14.68 -3.98 12.54
C ARG A 399 -14.87 -5.37 13.17
N LYS A 400 -13.84 -5.93 13.78
CA LYS A 400 -13.90 -7.23 14.47
C LYS A 400 -14.73 -7.17 15.74
N GLU A 401 -14.58 -6.10 16.54
CA GLU A 401 -15.41 -5.87 17.73
C GLU A 401 -16.90 -5.74 17.38
N LYS A 402 -17.24 -4.98 16.33
CA LYS A 402 -18.63 -4.87 15.85
C LYS A 402 -19.21 -6.21 15.44
N LYS A 403 -18.40 -7.09 14.84
CA LYS A 403 -18.84 -8.44 14.45
C LYS A 403 -19.00 -9.38 15.66
N ALA A 404 -18.24 -9.16 16.73
CA ALA A 404 -18.30 -9.96 17.95
C ALA A 404 -19.50 -9.60 18.85
N ARG A 405 -20.03 -8.38 18.77
CA ARG A 405 -21.23 -7.99 19.53
C ARG A 405 -22.46 -8.74 18.99
N PRO A 406 -23.22 -9.48 19.83
CA PRO A 406 -24.47 -10.08 19.39
C PRO A 406 -25.42 -8.97 18.91
N LYS A 407 -26.13 -9.21 17.80
CA LYS A 407 -27.21 -8.31 17.38
C LYS A 407 -28.22 -8.25 18.53
N PRO A 408 -28.69 -7.06 18.94
CA PRO A 408 -29.79 -6.98 19.90
C PRO A 408 -30.95 -7.79 19.32
N VAL A 409 -31.46 -8.72 20.13
CA VAL A 409 -32.69 -9.45 19.83
C VAL A 409 -33.76 -8.39 19.69
N VAL A 410 -34.22 -8.16 18.46
CA VAL A 410 -35.49 -7.45 18.26
C VAL A 410 -36.50 -8.38 18.91
N ALA A 411 -37.16 -7.92 19.97
CA ALA A 411 -38.30 -8.62 20.52
C ALA A 411 -39.33 -8.70 19.40
N GLU A 412 -39.41 -9.87 18.76
CA GLU A 412 -40.56 -10.23 17.95
C GLU A 412 -41.72 -10.31 18.96
N GLU A 413 -42.58 -9.30 18.91
CA GLU A 413 -43.88 -9.35 19.55
C GLU A 413 -44.58 -10.60 19.06
N GLU A 414 -45.05 -11.41 20.01
CA GLU A 414 -45.81 -12.63 19.79
C GLU A 414 -47.05 -12.30 18.92
N GLU A 415 -47.03 -12.67 17.64
CA GLU A 415 -48.27 -12.84 16.88
C GLU A 415 -48.74 -14.29 17.06
N GLU A 416 -49.91 -14.35 17.68
CA GLU A 416 -50.76 -15.47 18.06
C GLU A 416 -50.98 -16.45 16.90
N GLY A 417 -51.02 -17.74 17.22
CA GLY A 417 -50.98 -18.82 16.25
C GLY A 417 -52.26 -19.00 15.44
N ASP A 418 -52.08 -19.36 14.17
CA ASP A 418 -53.12 -19.95 13.34
C ASP A 418 -52.89 -21.46 13.19
N GLU A 419 -53.96 -22.18 13.51
CA GLU A 419 -54.18 -23.61 13.59
C GLU A 419 -54.10 -24.28 12.20
N TYR A 420 -53.30 -25.32 12.05
CA TYR A 420 -53.26 -26.14 10.83
C TYR A 420 -54.22 -27.33 10.96
N GLU A 421 -55.30 -27.35 10.17
CA GLU A 421 -56.12 -28.55 9.96
C GLU A 421 -55.35 -29.58 9.11
N GLU A 422 -55.27 -30.80 9.64
CA GLU A 422 -54.71 -32.01 9.01
C GLU A 422 -55.67 -32.51 7.92
N VAL A 423 -55.21 -32.61 6.67
CA VAL A 423 -55.93 -33.30 5.59
C VAL A 423 -55.13 -34.54 5.20
N GLU A 424 -55.66 -35.72 5.52
CA GLU A 424 -55.07 -37.01 5.16
C GLU A 424 -55.08 -37.26 3.64
N GLU A 425 -53.93 -37.72 3.12
CA GLU A 425 -53.75 -38.18 1.74
C GLU A 425 -54.18 -39.65 1.59
N ASP A 426 -55.21 -39.89 0.78
CA ASP A 426 -55.57 -41.23 0.30
C ASP A 426 -54.77 -41.57 -0.97
N ASP A 427 -53.81 -42.48 -0.83
CA ASP A 427 -52.98 -43.05 -1.89
C ASP A 427 -53.73 -44.17 -2.63
N LYS A 428 -53.85 -44.09 -3.96
CA LYS A 428 -54.07 -45.26 -4.83
C LYS A 428 -53.67 -45.00 -6.29
N SER A 429 -52.50 -45.50 -6.61
CA SER A 429 -51.99 -45.73 -7.97
C SER A 429 -52.74 -46.85 -8.72
N PRO A 430 -52.85 -46.78 -10.07
CA PRO A 430 -53.21 -47.95 -10.87
C PRO A 430 -52.22 -48.20 -12.02
N GLN A 431 -51.82 -49.45 -12.22
CA GLN A 431 -51.45 -50.06 -13.51
C GLN A 431 -51.32 -51.59 -13.29
N SER A 432 -52.29 -52.40 -13.70
CA SER A 432 -52.61 -52.91 -15.05
C SER A 432 -51.87 -54.21 -15.39
N ALA A 433 -52.61 -55.33 -15.53
CA ALA A 433 -52.64 -56.20 -16.72
C ALA A 433 -53.20 -57.61 -16.44
N MET A 434 -53.79 -58.21 -17.50
CA MET A 434 -54.34 -59.58 -17.70
C MET A 434 -55.85 -59.73 -17.40
N HIS A 435 -56.72 -60.22 -18.29
CA HIS A 435 -56.55 -61.17 -19.41
C HIS A 435 -57.77 -61.12 -20.40
N VAL A 436 -57.51 -61.38 -21.69
CA VAL A 436 -58.35 -62.12 -22.68
C VAL A 436 -59.71 -61.52 -23.11
N ARG A 437 -59.79 -60.98 -24.34
CA ARG A 437 -60.16 -61.73 -25.57
C ARG A 437 -59.90 -60.89 -26.82
#